data_AF-A0A090RNG9-F1
#
_entry.id   AF-A0A090RNG9-F1
#
_cell.length_a   1.000
_cell.length_b   1.000
_cell.length_c   1.000
_cell.angle_alpha   90.00
_cell.angle_beta   90.00
_cell.angle_gamma   90.00
#
_symmetry.space_group_name_H-M   'P 1'
#
loop_
_entity.id
_entity.type
_entity.pdbx_description
1 polymer ?
#
loop_
_entity_poly.entity_id
_entity_poly.type
_entity_poly.pdbx_seq_one_letter_code
_entity_poly.pdbx_strand_id
1 'polypeptide(L)'
;MESAKIREKVMLFDIIIKNVEIVDGTNGPAYHADLAIKQDRIAKIGNLAGSKAGLVIDGQGQVLSPGFIDVHTHDDTNVIRYPDCLPKISQGVTTVIVGNCGISASPATLQVAPPDPMNLLGKKEDFKYPTFAEYAKAVEAAQPAVNVAALIGHTTLRNNVMDELLREATEDELQSMRSTLSQAMAEGALGLSLVWLTPVRSKRRRVK
;
A
#
# COMPACT_ATOMS: atom_id res chain seq x y z
N MET A 1 -6.18 28.37 -49.66
CA MET A 1 -5.44 27.16 -49.29
C MET A 1 -5.56 26.99 -47.78
N GLU A 2 -6.08 25.84 -47.41
CA GLU A 2 -6.79 25.54 -46.18
C GLU A 2 -5.81 24.91 -45.17
N SER A 3 -5.51 25.60 -44.07
CA SER A 3 -4.88 24.96 -42.91
C SER A 3 -5.98 24.58 -41.93
N ALA A 4 -6.47 23.36 -42.07
CA ALA A 4 -7.31 22.70 -41.09
C ALA A 4 -6.56 22.64 -39.75
N LYS A 5 -6.94 23.52 -38.82
CA LYS A 5 -6.66 23.31 -37.40
C LYS A 5 -7.29 21.97 -37.03
N ILE A 6 -6.46 20.97 -36.79
CA ILE A 6 -6.87 19.72 -36.14
C ILE A 6 -7.42 20.17 -34.78
N ARG A 7 -8.75 20.29 -34.69
CA ARG A 7 -9.42 20.43 -33.40
C ARG A 7 -9.19 19.11 -32.69
N GLU A 8 -8.25 19.11 -31.76
CA GLU A 8 -8.10 18.03 -30.80
C GLU A 8 -9.48 17.81 -30.19
N LYS A 9 -10.10 16.69 -30.54
CA LYS A 9 -11.48 16.41 -30.19
C LYS A 9 -11.45 16.07 -28.71
N VAL A 10 -11.63 17.06 -27.85
CA VAL A 10 -11.68 16.88 -26.40
C VAL A 10 -12.82 15.92 -26.11
N MET A 11 -12.46 14.66 -25.80
CA MET A 11 -13.43 13.64 -25.45
C MET A 11 -13.93 13.93 -24.03
N LEU A 12 -15.24 13.82 -23.84
CA LEU A 12 -15.90 14.09 -22.56
C LEU A 12 -15.39 13.14 -21.46
N PHE A 13 -15.04 11.92 -21.83
CA PHE A 13 -14.46 10.89 -20.96
C PHE A 13 -13.21 10.29 -21.61
N ASP A 14 -12.32 9.71 -20.81
CA ASP A 14 -11.12 9.04 -21.31
C ASP A 14 -11.42 7.57 -21.59
N ILE A 15 -12.10 6.90 -20.65
CA ILE A 15 -12.55 5.50 -20.77
C ILE A 15 -14.04 5.42 -20.45
N ILE A 16 -14.78 4.61 -21.19
CA ILE A 16 -16.11 4.11 -20.78
C ILE A 16 -16.06 2.59 -20.75
N ILE A 17 -16.50 2.00 -19.64
CA ILE A 17 -16.77 0.57 -19.49
C ILE A 17 -18.28 0.40 -19.54
N LYS A 18 -18.80 -0.31 -20.54
CA LYS A 18 -20.24 -0.49 -20.76
C LYS A 18 -20.71 -1.87 -20.35
N ASN A 19 -22.02 -1.99 -20.13
CA ASN A 19 -22.69 -3.28 -20.00
C ASN A 19 -22.03 -4.15 -18.91
N VAL A 20 -21.93 -3.60 -17.69
CA VAL A 20 -21.37 -4.30 -16.53
C VAL A 20 -22.41 -4.44 -15.43
N GLU A 21 -22.19 -5.40 -14.55
CA GLU A 21 -22.85 -5.49 -13.25
C GLU A 21 -21.94 -4.83 -12.21
N ILE A 22 -22.38 -3.73 -11.61
CA ILE A 22 -21.58 -2.97 -10.65
C ILE A 22 -21.81 -3.51 -9.25
N VAL A 23 -20.71 -3.85 -8.58
CA VAL A 23 -20.63 -4.08 -7.13
C VAL A 23 -19.76 -2.99 -6.55
N ASP A 24 -20.38 -1.92 -6.03
CA ASP A 24 -19.69 -0.67 -5.69
C ASP A 24 -18.96 -0.66 -4.33
N GLY A 25 -18.99 -1.77 -3.61
CA GLY A 25 -18.34 -1.91 -2.30
C GLY A 25 -19.15 -1.36 -1.11
N THR A 26 -20.36 -0.84 -1.33
CA THR A 26 -21.25 -0.36 -0.26
C THR A 26 -21.99 -1.47 0.48
N ASN A 27 -21.78 -2.74 0.08
CA ASN A 27 -22.52 -3.91 0.55
C ASN A 27 -24.01 -3.91 0.17
N GLY A 28 -24.40 -3.06 -0.79
CA GLY A 28 -25.71 -3.10 -1.43
C GLY A 28 -25.82 -4.19 -2.51
N PRO A 29 -27.04 -4.42 -3.05
CA PRO A 29 -27.21 -5.33 -4.18
C PRO A 29 -26.51 -4.80 -5.43
N ALA A 30 -26.02 -5.72 -6.27
CA ALA A 30 -25.42 -5.37 -7.54
C ALA A 30 -26.46 -4.77 -8.51
N TYR A 31 -26.01 -3.91 -9.44
CA TYR A 31 -26.89 -3.26 -10.42
C TYR A 31 -26.20 -3.06 -11.77
N HIS A 32 -26.98 -3.09 -12.85
CA HIS A 32 -26.47 -2.85 -14.19
C HIS A 32 -26.29 -1.36 -14.49
N ALA A 33 -25.12 -1.00 -15.01
CA ALA A 33 -24.81 0.36 -15.45
C ALA A 33 -23.58 0.37 -16.38
N ASP A 34 -23.28 1.55 -16.93
CA ASP A 34 -21.99 1.87 -17.52
C ASP A 34 -21.19 2.76 -16.53
N LEU A 35 -19.87 2.76 -16.65
CA LEU A 35 -18.96 3.60 -15.87
C LEU A 35 -18.02 4.40 -16.78
N ALA A 36 -17.90 5.69 -16.53
CA ALA A 36 -16.97 6.58 -17.22
C ALA A 36 -15.83 7.01 -16.30
N ILE A 37 -14.62 7.02 -16.85
CA ILE A 37 -13.39 7.48 -16.19
C ILE A 37 -12.91 8.75 -16.91
N LYS A 38 -12.54 9.75 -16.11
CA LYS A 38 -11.82 10.93 -16.58
C LYS A 38 -10.60 11.13 -15.68
N GLN A 39 -9.41 11.13 -16.27
CA GLN A 39 -8.13 11.15 -15.58
C GLN A 39 -8.07 10.03 -14.53
N ASP A 40 -7.85 10.39 -13.27
CA ASP A 40 -7.71 9.50 -12.12
C ASP A 40 -9.04 9.24 -11.38
N ARG A 41 -10.19 9.64 -11.94
CA ARG A 41 -11.48 9.60 -11.26
C ARG A 41 -12.56 8.90 -12.04
N ILE A 42 -13.43 8.22 -11.30
CA ILE A 42 -14.75 7.82 -11.78
C ILE A 42 -15.56 9.11 -11.98
N ALA A 43 -15.86 9.44 -13.23
CA ALA A 43 -16.53 10.66 -13.60
C ALA A 43 -18.07 10.52 -13.56
N LYS A 44 -18.58 9.33 -13.91
CA LYS A 44 -20.02 9.06 -13.93
C LYS A 44 -20.29 7.55 -13.89
N ILE A 45 -21.38 7.18 -13.22
CA ILE A 45 -21.96 5.84 -13.23
C ILE A 45 -23.43 5.97 -13.67
N GLY A 46 -23.91 5.08 -14.53
CA GLY A 46 -25.32 5.02 -14.97
C GLY A 46 -25.44 4.77 -16.47
N ASN A 47 -26.52 5.27 -17.09
CA ASN A 47 -26.70 5.16 -18.54
C ASN A 47 -25.80 6.16 -19.29
N LEU A 48 -24.87 5.64 -20.10
CA LEU A 48 -23.94 6.44 -20.90
C LEU A 48 -24.19 6.33 -22.41
N ALA A 49 -25.41 5.97 -22.82
CA ALA A 49 -25.82 5.99 -24.22
C ALA A 49 -25.50 7.35 -24.89
N GLY A 50 -24.88 7.30 -26.07
CA GLY A 50 -24.48 8.49 -26.82
C GLY A 50 -23.23 9.22 -26.30
N SER A 51 -22.69 8.84 -25.13
CA SER A 51 -21.43 9.40 -24.62
C SER A 51 -20.23 8.92 -25.44
N LYS A 52 -19.20 9.78 -25.57
CA LYS A 52 -17.97 9.50 -26.31
C LYS A 52 -16.78 9.48 -25.36
N ALA A 53 -15.90 8.50 -25.55
CA ALA A 53 -14.64 8.37 -24.82
C ALA A 53 -13.48 7.99 -25.75
N GLY A 54 -12.25 8.26 -25.32
CA GLY A 54 -11.05 7.85 -26.06
C GLY A 54 -10.95 6.33 -26.22
N LEU A 55 -11.38 5.59 -25.21
CA LEU A 55 -11.50 4.14 -25.20
C LEU A 55 -12.89 3.71 -24.72
N VAL A 56 -13.49 2.74 -25.41
CA VAL A 56 -14.75 2.10 -24.98
C VAL A 56 -14.52 0.61 -24.85
N ILE A 57 -14.83 0.08 -23.66
CA ILE A 57 -14.71 -1.33 -23.31
C ILE A 57 -16.13 -1.87 -23.11
N ASP A 58 -16.46 -3.00 -23.75
CA ASP A 58 -17.69 -3.74 -23.47
C ASP A 58 -17.39 -4.80 -22.39
N GLY A 59 -18.03 -4.65 -21.23
CA GLY A 59 -17.87 -5.55 -20.09
C GLY A 59 -18.65 -6.85 -20.21
N GLN A 60 -19.51 -7.02 -21.23
CA GLN A 60 -20.22 -8.29 -21.52
C GLN A 60 -21.00 -8.88 -20.33
N GLY A 61 -21.54 -8.01 -19.46
CA GLY A 61 -22.25 -8.39 -18.25
C GLY A 61 -21.35 -8.89 -17.11
N GLN A 62 -20.02 -8.77 -17.22
CA GLN A 62 -19.10 -9.08 -16.13
C GLN A 62 -19.25 -8.09 -14.98
N VAL A 63 -18.76 -8.50 -13.82
CA VAL A 63 -18.74 -7.67 -12.62
C VAL A 63 -17.65 -6.60 -12.73
N LEU A 64 -18.03 -5.36 -12.47
CA LEU A 64 -17.12 -4.24 -12.25
C LEU A 64 -17.17 -3.83 -10.77
N SER A 65 -16.04 -3.95 -10.08
CA SER A 65 -15.90 -3.59 -8.66
C SER A 65 -14.81 -2.53 -8.46
N PRO A 66 -14.75 -1.90 -7.28
CA PRO A 66 -13.52 -1.28 -6.82
C PRO A 66 -12.37 -2.28 -6.87
N GLY A 67 -11.16 -1.79 -7.15
CA GLY A 67 -9.96 -2.60 -7.04
C GLY A 67 -9.75 -3.07 -5.60
N PHE A 68 -9.23 -4.28 -5.42
CA PHE A 68 -9.07 -4.85 -4.09
C PHE A 68 -7.94 -4.15 -3.32
N ILE A 69 -8.14 -4.02 -2.00
CA ILE A 69 -7.16 -3.49 -1.06
C ILE A 69 -6.63 -4.65 -0.25
N ASP A 70 -5.38 -5.03 -0.50
CA ASP A 70 -4.68 -6.04 0.29
C ASP A 70 -4.13 -5.40 1.56
N VAL A 71 -4.88 -5.56 2.65
CA VAL A 71 -4.61 -4.88 3.93
C VAL A 71 -3.46 -5.49 4.72
N HIS A 72 -2.89 -6.60 4.26
CA HIS A 72 -1.88 -7.33 5.03
C HIS A 72 -0.78 -7.91 4.15
N THR A 73 0.22 -7.08 3.87
CA THR A 73 1.34 -7.46 2.99
C THR A 73 2.70 -7.27 3.64
N HIS A 74 3.67 -7.96 3.05
CA HIS A 74 5.09 -7.84 3.31
C HIS A 74 5.84 -7.44 2.03
N ASP A 75 5.20 -6.59 1.21
CA ASP A 75 5.75 -6.13 -0.07
C ASP A 75 6.64 -4.89 0.05
N ASP A 76 6.98 -4.46 1.26
CA ASP A 76 7.70 -3.22 1.57
C ASP A 76 8.85 -2.91 0.60
N THR A 77 9.68 -3.90 0.32
CA THR A 77 10.81 -3.77 -0.62
C THR A 77 10.44 -4.20 -2.05
N ASN A 78 9.44 -5.07 -2.20
CA ASN A 78 9.02 -5.62 -3.49
C ASN A 78 8.31 -4.58 -4.36
N VAL A 79 7.54 -3.66 -3.77
CA VAL A 79 6.94 -2.54 -4.51
C VAL A 79 7.97 -1.63 -5.16
N ILE A 80 9.22 -1.64 -4.66
CA ILE A 80 10.35 -0.89 -5.24
C ILE A 80 11.16 -1.77 -6.20
N ARG A 81 11.46 -3.03 -5.83
CA ARG A 81 12.31 -3.94 -6.63
C ARG A 81 11.60 -4.49 -7.87
N TYR A 82 10.30 -4.73 -7.76
CA TYR A 82 9.46 -5.36 -8.77
C TYR A 82 8.17 -4.54 -8.94
N PRO A 83 8.27 -3.32 -9.49
CA PRO A 83 7.15 -2.37 -9.53
C PRO A 83 5.97 -2.85 -10.37
N ASP A 84 6.15 -3.85 -11.24
CA ASP A 84 5.04 -4.48 -11.97
C ASP A 84 4.01 -5.14 -11.04
N CYS A 85 4.40 -5.50 -9.81
CA CYS A 85 3.56 -6.10 -8.78
C CYS A 85 2.65 -7.23 -9.29
N LEU A 86 3.16 -8.05 -10.23
CA LEU A 86 2.39 -9.09 -10.92
C LEU A 86 1.59 -10.00 -9.98
N PRO A 87 2.13 -10.49 -8.84
CA PRO A 87 1.36 -11.31 -7.91
C PRO A 87 0.11 -10.63 -7.37
N LYS A 88 0.08 -9.29 -7.32
CA LYS A 88 -1.02 -8.49 -6.79
C LYS A 88 -2.01 -8.13 -7.89
N ILE A 89 -1.54 -7.54 -8.99
CA ILE A 89 -2.43 -7.09 -10.06
C ILE A 89 -3.13 -8.25 -10.77
N SER A 90 -2.52 -9.45 -10.83
CA SER A 90 -3.17 -10.64 -11.39
C SER A 90 -4.38 -11.13 -10.57
N GLN A 91 -4.54 -10.64 -9.34
CA GLN A 91 -5.65 -10.96 -8.45
C GLN A 91 -6.68 -9.82 -8.36
N GLY A 92 -6.47 -8.70 -9.08
CA GLY A 92 -7.32 -7.51 -8.98
C GLY A 92 -6.97 -6.58 -7.81
N VAL A 93 -5.83 -6.78 -7.14
CA VAL A 93 -5.34 -5.86 -6.10
C VAL A 93 -4.83 -4.59 -6.76
N THR A 94 -5.31 -3.46 -6.24
CA THR A 94 -4.91 -2.10 -6.70
C THR A 94 -4.21 -1.30 -5.61
N THR A 95 -4.30 -1.73 -4.35
CA THR A 95 -3.68 -1.07 -3.21
C THR A 95 -3.14 -2.12 -2.25
N VAL A 96 -1.92 -1.92 -1.74
CA VAL A 96 -1.31 -2.75 -0.71
C VAL A 96 -1.03 -1.93 0.55
N ILE A 97 -1.26 -2.54 1.71
CA ILE A 97 -0.80 -2.04 3.00
C ILE A 97 0.42 -2.86 3.43
N VAL A 98 1.59 -2.21 3.46
CA VAL A 98 2.89 -2.80 3.84
C VAL A 98 3.25 -2.47 5.29
N GLY A 99 4.35 -3.03 5.80
CA GLY A 99 4.82 -2.72 7.15
C GLY A 99 4.07 -3.48 8.25
N ASN A 100 3.57 -4.68 7.94
CA ASN A 100 2.78 -5.51 8.85
C ASN A 100 3.64 -6.34 9.83
N CYS A 101 2.99 -6.96 10.82
CA CYS A 101 3.61 -7.88 11.78
C CYS A 101 4.83 -7.31 12.51
N GLY A 102 4.85 -6.00 12.77
CA GLY A 102 5.93 -5.33 13.46
C GLY A 102 7.20 -5.14 12.64
N ILE A 103 7.23 -5.52 11.37
CA ILE A 103 8.39 -5.33 10.49
C ILE A 103 8.05 -4.38 9.35
N SER A 104 8.98 -3.49 9.01
CA SER A 104 8.85 -2.54 7.90
C SER A 104 10.21 -2.26 7.27
N ALA A 105 10.24 -1.89 5.99
CA ALA A 105 11.47 -1.48 5.30
C ALA A 105 12.00 -0.11 5.74
N SER A 106 11.18 0.68 6.44
CA SER A 106 11.50 2.02 6.94
C SER A 106 10.68 2.38 8.18
N PRO A 107 11.18 3.24 9.09
CA PRO A 107 12.56 3.75 9.17
C PRO A 107 13.54 2.65 9.63
N ALA A 108 14.60 2.39 8.87
CA ALA A 108 15.55 1.31 9.18
C ALA A 108 16.99 1.77 9.01
N THR A 109 17.83 1.50 10.04
CA THR A 109 19.27 1.81 10.05
C THR A 109 20.07 0.57 10.46
N LEU A 110 20.06 -0.44 9.60
CA LEU A 110 20.66 -1.73 9.93
C LEU A 110 22.19 -1.67 9.93
N GLN A 111 22.81 -1.95 11.08
CA GLN A 111 24.26 -2.12 11.19
C GLN A 111 24.72 -3.54 10.83
N VAL A 112 23.86 -4.52 11.10
CA VAL A 112 24.07 -5.94 10.82
C VAL A 112 22.99 -6.48 9.88
N ALA A 113 23.03 -7.76 9.54
CA ALA A 113 21.95 -8.39 8.77
C ALA A 113 20.62 -8.26 9.53
N PRO A 114 19.48 -8.09 8.82
CA PRO A 114 18.17 -8.02 9.46
C PRO A 114 17.90 -9.32 10.23
N PRO A 115 17.47 -9.25 11.51
CA PRO A 115 17.12 -10.44 12.28
C PRO A 115 15.81 -11.05 11.77
N ASP A 116 15.51 -12.28 12.19
CA ASP A 116 14.18 -12.85 11.98
C ASP A 116 13.12 -12.03 12.78
N PRO A 117 11.93 -11.72 12.22
CA PRO A 117 11.47 -12.04 10.86
C PRO A 117 11.70 -10.90 9.84
N MET A 118 12.47 -9.86 10.16
CA MET A 118 12.73 -8.74 9.24
C MET A 118 13.39 -9.18 7.94
N ASN A 119 14.22 -10.22 7.98
CA ASN A 119 14.85 -10.81 6.80
C ASN A 119 13.85 -11.31 5.73
N LEU A 120 12.57 -11.50 6.06
CA LEU A 120 11.51 -11.80 5.08
C LEU A 120 11.33 -10.67 4.06
N LEU A 121 11.61 -9.42 4.44
CA LEU A 121 11.50 -8.27 3.54
C LEU A 121 12.72 -8.16 2.63
N GLY A 122 13.88 -8.69 3.00
CA GLY A 122 15.08 -8.61 2.17
C GLY A 122 16.38 -8.73 2.95
N LYS A 123 17.47 -8.41 2.26
CA LYS A 123 18.83 -8.39 2.82
C LYS A 123 19.14 -6.99 3.37
N LYS A 124 20.26 -6.85 4.08
CA LYS A 124 20.69 -5.58 4.69
C LYS A 124 20.66 -4.41 3.71
N GLU A 125 21.06 -4.64 2.46
CA GLU A 125 21.16 -3.61 1.42
C GLU A 125 19.78 -3.07 0.97
N ASP A 126 18.72 -3.83 1.22
CA ASP A 126 17.34 -3.42 0.93
C ASP A 126 16.79 -2.45 1.99
N PHE A 127 17.35 -2.45 3.21
CA PHE A 127 16.97 -1.57 4.32
C PHE A 127 17.81 -0.29 4.33
N LYS A 128 17.69 0.49 3.26
CA LYS A 128 18.48 1.70 3.01
C LYS A 128 17.69 3.00 3.18
N TYR A 129 16.57 2.96 3.88
CA TYR A 129 15.66 4.09 4.09
C TYR A 129 15.63 4.49 5.58
N PRO A 130 16.55 5.35 6.03
CA PRO A 130 16.63 5.79 7.43
C PRO A 130 15.44 6.64 7.87
N THR A 131 14.68 7.23 6.95
CA THR A 131 13.45 8.00 7.23
C THR A 131 12.28 7.46 6.41
N PHE A 132 11.05 7.74 6.85
CA PHE A 132 9.86 7.33 6.11
C PHE A 132 9.70 8.15 4.82
N ALA A 133 10.05 9.43 4.86
CA ALA A 133 10.08 10.30 3.69
C ALA A 133 10.99 9.76 2.58
N GLU A 134 12.17 9.22 2.93
CA GLU A 134 13.06 8.59 1.95
C GLU A 134 12.47 7.32 1.33
N TYR A 135 11.77 6.52 2.14
CA TYR A 135 11.05 5.35 1.66
C TYR A 135 9.90 5.75 0.72
N ALA A 136 9.07 6.72 1.11
CA ALA A 136 7.98 7.23 0.29
C ALA A 136 8.49 7.74 -1.06
N LYS A 137 9.58 8.52 -1.07
CA LYS A 137 10.23 9.00 -2.30
C LYS A 137 10.74 7.84 -3.18
N ALA A 138 11.26 6.78 -2.58
CA ALA A 138 11.71 5.60 -3.33
C ALA A 138 10.55 4.84 -3.96
N VAL A 139 9.42 4.72 -3.26
CA VAL A 139 8.18 4.14 -3.80
C VAL A 139 7.64 5.00 -4.95
N GLU A 140 7.57 6.33 -4.78
CA GLU A 140 7.15 7.26 -5.83
C GLU A 140 8.03 7.15 -7.07
N ALA A 141 9.36 7.08 -6.90
CA ALA A 141 10.31 6.94 -8.00
C ALA A 141 10.20 5.58 -8.72
N ALA A 142 9.83 4.52 -8.00
CA ALA A 142 9.64 3.19 -8.58
C ALA A 142 8.34 3.05 -9.39
N GLN A 143 7.33 3.89 -9.10
CA GLN A 143 6.01 3.87 -9.76
C GLN A 143 5.38 2.46 -9.79
N PRO A 144 5.12 1.83 -8.63
CA PRO A 144 4.48 0.52 -8.61
C PRO A 144 3.11 0.53 -9.28
N ALA A 145 2.73 -0.60 -9.87
CA ALA A 145 1.44 -0.81 -10.52
C ALA A 145 0.24 -0.79 -9.54
N VAL A 146 0.52 -0.74 -8.23
CA VAL A 146 -0.46 -0.64 -7.15
C VAL A 146 -0.18 0.61 -6.30
N ASN A 147 -1.21 1.14 -5.66
CA ASN A 147 -1.04 2.13 -4.60
C ASN A 147 -0.38 1.47 -3.38
N VAL A 148 0.44 2.24 -2.65
CA VAL A 148 1.14 1.74 -1.46
C VAL A 148 0.80 2.63 -0.27
N ALA A 149 0.26 2.02 0.78
CA ALA A 149 0.16 2.62 2.11
C ALA A 149 1.05 1.82 3.07
N ALA A 150 1.68 2.47 4.04
CA ALA A 150 2.70 1.82 4.85
C ALA A 150 2.50 2.07 6.35
N LEU A 151 2.55 1.00 7.13
CA LEU A 151 2.67 1.02 8.57
C LEU A 151 4.14 1.01 8.98
N ILE A 152 4.43 1.47 10.20
CA ILE A 152 5.77 1.37 10.79
C ILE A 152 5.83 0.13 11.67
N GLY A 153 6.86 -0.69 11.47
CA GLY A 153 7.07 -1.90 12.25
C GLY A 153 7.70 -1.61 13.62
N HIS A 154 7.04 -2.00 14.71
CA HIS A 154 7.61 -1.87 16.05
C HIS A 154 8.93 -2.64 16.25
N THR A 155 9.07 -3.84 15.67
CA THR A 155 10.33 -4.61 15.68
C THR A 155 11.42 -3.87 14.93
N THR A 156 11.10 -3.23 13.79
CA THR A 156 12.04 -2.35 13.07
C THR A 156 12.51 -1.19 13.96
N LEU A 157 11.60 -0.52 14.66
CA LEU A 157 11.95 0.57 15.60
C LEU A 157 12.87 0.09 16.72
N ARG A 158 12.57 -1.07 17.32
CA ARG A 158 13.42 -1.68 18.35
C ARG A 158 14.81 -2.01 17.82
N ASN A 159 14.89 -2.58 16.63
CA ASN A 159 16.16 -2.94 16.01
C ASN A 159 17.07 -1.73 15.76
N ASN A 160 16.51 -0.53 15.58
CA ASN A 160 17.31 0.67 15.39
C ASN A 160 18.01 1.16 16.67
N VAL A 161 17.47 0.85 17.85
CA VAL A 161 17.93 1.46 19.12
C VAL A 161 18.35 0.46 20.19
N MET A 162 17.88 -0.79 20.10
CA MET A 162 18.16 -1.84 21.09
C MET A 162 19.28 -2.76 20.60
N ASP A 163 20.18 -3.10 21.51
CA ASP A 163 21.22 -4.12 21.31
C ASP A 163 20.67 -5.56 21.35
N GLU A 164 19.63 -5.80 22.14
CA GLU A 164 18.96 -7.09 22.28
C GLU A 164 17.43 -6.93 22.18
N LEU A 165 16.79 -7.62 21.23
CA LEU A 165 15.36 -7.46 20.98
C LEU A 165 14.45 -8.13 22.02
N LEU A 166 14.94 -9.12 22.77
CA LEU A 166 14.17 -9.98 23.67
C LEU A 166 14.09 -9.50 25.14
N ARG A 167 14.51 -8.26 25.41
CA ARG A 167 14.35 -7.60 26.71
C ARG A 167 13.35 -6.45 26.66
N GLU A 168 12.91 -5.93 27.80
CA GLU A 168 12.14 -4.68 27.81
C GLU A 168 13.02 -3.51 27.32
N ALA A 169 12.40 -2.54 26.63
CA ALA A 169 13.09 -1.32 26.23
C ALA A 169 13.26 -0.43 27.45
N THR A 170 14.42 0.22 27.56
CA THR A 170 14.67 1.28 28.54
C THR A 170 13.85 2.53 28.18
N GLU A 171 13.73 3.48 29.11
CA GLU A 171 12.99 4.71 28.86
C GLU A 171 13.59 5.53 27.70
N ASP A 172 14.92 5.59 27.61
CA ASP A 172 15.63 6.31 26.54
C ASP A 172 15.39 5.67 25.16
N GLU A 173 15.40 4.34 25.09
CA GLU A 173 15.07 3.58 23.87
C GLU A 173 13.61 3.79 23.48
N LEU A 174 12.69 3.75 24.45
CA LEU A 174 11.27 4.00 24.23
C LEU A 174 11.04 5.41 23.70
N GLN A 175 11.69 6.42 24.28
CA GLN A 175 11.61 7.80 23.82
C GLN A 175 12.14 7.94 22.39
N SER A 176 13.25 7.27 22.06
CA SER A 176 13.83 7.26 20.72
C SER A 176 12.90 6.61 19.68
N MET A 177 12.30 5.46 20.01
CA MET A 177 11.31 4.80 19.16
C MET A 177 10.06 5.66 18.96
N ARG A 178 9.56 6.32 20.02
CA ARG A 178 8.41 7.23 19.94
C ARG A 178 8.70 8.42 19.05
N SER A 179 9.88 9.05 19.18
CA SER A 179 10.28 10.17 18.33
C SER A 179 10.33 9.75 16.85
N THR A 180 10.92 8.59 16.57
CA THR A 180 11.03 8.06 15.20
C THR A 180 9.64 7.77 14.62
N LEU A 181 8.76 7.16 15.40
CA LEU A 181 7.38 6.91 14.98
C LEU A 181 6.62 8.22 14.74
N SER A 182 6.73 9.19 15.64
CA SER A 182 6.08 10.50 15.48
C SER A 182 6.54 11.22 14.22
N GLN A 183 7.84 11.16 13.90
CA GLN A 183 8.37 11.69 12.65
C GLN A 183 7.80 10.93 11.44
N ALA A 184 7.82 9.60 11.45
CA ALA A 184 7.27 8.80 10.35
C ALA A 184 5.77 9.07 10.10
N MET A 185 4.98 9.23 11.16
CA MET A 185 3.56 9.62 11.05
C MET A 185 3.39 11.02 10.44
N ALA A 186 4.26 11.98 10.81
CA ALA A 186 4.26 13.32 10.21
C ALA A 186 4.69 13.30 8.73
N GLU A 187 5.49 12.31 8.34
CA GLU A 187 5.93 12.05 6.96
C GLU A 187 4.90 11.25 6.14
N GLY A 188 3.76 10.85 6.74
CA GLY A 188 2.65 10.20 6.04
C GLY A 188 2.50 8.70 6.28
N ALA A 189 3.20 8.11 7.25
CA ALA A 189 2.96 6.73 7.65
C ALA A 189 1.51 6.57 8.18
N LEU A 190 0.88 5.44 7.86
CA LEU A 190 -0.52 5.18 8.19
C LEU A 190 -0.71 4.84 9.68
N GLY A 191 0.32 4.31 10.34
CA GLY A 191 0.21 3.82 11.70
C GLY A 191 1.39 2.97 12.15
N LEU A 192 1.21 2.26 13.25
CA LEU A 192 2.16 1.33 13.84
C LEU A 192 1.63 -0.10 13.74
N SER A 193 2.46 -1.05 13.35
CA SER A 193 2.17 -2.48 13.46
C SER A 193 3.01 -3.12 14.57
N LEU A 194 2.44 -4.12 15.22
CA LEU A 194 3.00 -4.79 16.40
C LEU A 194 2.93 -6.30 16.19
N VAL A 195 3.94 -7.00 16.69
CA VAL A 195 3.87 -8.44 16.94
C VAL A 195 4.42 -8.70 18.34
N TRP A 196 3.75 -9.58 19.09
CA TRP A 196 4.21 -9.95 20.43
C TRP A 196 5.33 -10.99 20.31
N LEU A 197 6.58 -10.54 20.46
CA LEU A 197 7.79 -11.40 20.44
C LEU A 197 8.27 -11.84 21.83
N THR A 198 7.56 -11.50 22.91
CA THR A 198 7.95 -12.00 24.24
C THR A 198 7.64 -13.50 24.33
N PRO A 199 8.56 -14.35 24.83
CA PRO A 199 8.16 -15.68 25.27
C PRO A 199 7.10 -15.48 26.34
N VAL A 200 6.01 -16.25 26.27
CA VAL A 200 4.99 -16.31 27.32
C VAL A 200 5.71 -16.60 28.63
N ARG A 201 5.98 -15.56 29.43
CA ARG A 201 6.28 -15.72 30.85
C ARG A 201 4.96 -16.15 31.46
N SER A 202 4.68 -17.46 31.41
CA SER A 202 3.72 -18.06 32.31
C SER A 202 4.31 -17.94 33.72
N LYS A 203 4.18 -16.77 34.33
CA LYS A 203 4.10 -16.71 35.79
C LYS A 203 2.77 -17.37 36.12
N ARG A 204 2.73 -18.71 36.11
CA ARG A 204 1.77 -19.47 36.89
C ARG A 204 1.99 -18.99 38.32
N ARG A 205 1.22 -17.99 38.76
CA ARG A 205 0.96 -17.77 40.18
C ARG A 205 0.34 -19.09 40.65
N ARG A 206 1.15 -19.94 41.29
CA ARG A 206 0.59 -20.99 42.14
C ARG A 206 -0.18 -20.24 43.23
N VAL A 207 -1.50 -20.24 43.09
CA VAL A 207 -2.39 -19.97 44.21
C VAL A 207 -2.06 -21.06 45.24
N LYS A 208 -1.61 -20.64 46.42
CA LYS A 208 -1.60 -21.51 47.61
C LYS A 208 -3.02 -21.60 48.14
#